data_AF-A0A9E5ZZJ6-F1
#
_entry.id   AF-A0A9E5ZZJ6-F1
#
_cell.length_a   1.000
_cell.length_b   1.000
_cell.length_c   1.000
_cell.angle_alpha   90.00
_cell.angle_beta   90.00
_cell.angle_gamma   90.00
#
_symmetry.space_group_name_H-M   'P 1'
#
loop_
_entity.id
_entity.type
_entity.pdbx_description
1 polymer ?
#
loop_
_entity_poly.entity_id
_entity_poly.type
_entity_poly.pdbx_seq_one_letter_code
_entity_poly.pdbx_strand_id
1 'polypeptide(L)'
;MYRYDEFDAQIVKERVDQFRGQVERRLSGEILEDEFKPLRLQNGVYLQLHAYMLRVAIPYGQLNAARMRKLAKIARDYDRGYGHMTTRQNIQYNWVALKDTPDVLEELAEVEMHAIQTSGNCIRNVTSDHFAGATQDEIMDPRPWCEIIRQWSTFHPEFAFLPRKFKIAVTAAEHDRAAIRVHDIGLHMRERDGVVGFEVHVGGGQGRTPIIAAMVNEFVPETEILDYLEAIMRVYNRFGRRDNKYKARIKILVTETGPEEFTRLVEEEYAAQQTSEKIALPQVEIDRINAYFAPPAFEDKSATSDAFERAKTADPAFANWAKINLHPHKVPGYTSVTTSLKPIGGLAGDATDSQMMVMAHLAERYGFDDIRVTHAQNVVLPHIALDDLYEVYRELAAAGLATANESLITDMIVCPGLDYCNLANARSIPVGQEIQKVFEDPAYEQDIGKLHINISGCINACGHHHVGHIGILGVDRKGEEYYQISLGGRADEKAAVGQIIGKALRHEEVPGAVKTIVDTYRDLRTSADEKFIDAVERVGVEPFQEAIYATD
;
A
#
# COMPACT_ATOMS: atom_id res chain seq x y z
N MET A 1 -4.72 1.07 18.72
CA MET A 1 -3.56 1.61 17.98
C MET A 1 -2.50 2.16 18.93
N TYR A 2 -1.23 2.24 18.51
CA TYR A 2 -0.15 2.86 19.28
C TYR A 2 -0.39 4.37 19.54
N ARG A 3 -0.07 4.81 20.76
CA ARG A 3 -0.14 6.21 21.21
C ARG A 3 1.26 6.67 21.60
N TYR A 4 1.58 7.91 21.28
CA TYR A 4 2.91 8.47 21.53
C TYR A 4 3.09 8.70 23.02
N ASP A 5 4.27 8.37 23.52
CA ASP A 5 4.71 8.83 24.82
C ASP A 5 5.38 10.23 24.71
N GLU A 6 5.88 10.74 25.83
CA GLU A 6 6.56 12.04 25.87
C GLU A 6 7.81 12.08 24.99
N PHE A 7 8.50 10.94 24.83
CA PHE A 7 9.70 10.83 24.03
C PHE A 7 9.38 10.85 22.53
N ASP A 8 8.39 10.08 22.10
CA ASP A 8 7.86 10.11 20.73
C ASP A 8 7.41 11.53 20.34
N ALA A 9 6.62 12.18 21.21
CA ALA A 9 6.12 13.53 20.97
C ALA A 9 7.25 14.56 20.87
N GLN A 10 8.24 14.48 21.77
CA GLN A 10 9.38 15.39 21.77
C GLN A 10 10.23 15.23 20.50
N ILE A 11 10.50 14.00 20.07
CA ILE A 11 11.26 13.74 18.84
C ILE A 11 10.58 14.35 17.62
N VAL A 12 9.26 14.15 17.49
CA VAL A 12 8.51 14.68 16.35
C VAL A 12 8.56 16.21 16.37
N LYS A 13 8.36 16.83 17.54
CA LYS A 13 8.42 18.29 17.69
C LYS A 13 9.79 18.86 17.34
N GLU A 14 10.87 18.30 17.87
CA GLU A 14 12.24 18.73 17.56
C GLU A 14 12.55 18.58 16.07
N ARG A 15 12.01 17.53 15.43
CA ARG A 15 12.17 17.33 13.99
C ARG A 15 11.43 18.39 13.17
N VAL A 16 10.24 18.81 13.61
CA VAL A 16 9.50 19.93 13.01
C VAL A 16 10.30 21.22 13.12
N ASP A 17 10.80 21.56 14.32
CA ASP A 17 11.61 22.77 14.55
C ASP A 17 12.88 22.77 13.69
N GLN A 18 13.56 21.62 13.61
CA GLN A 18 14.72 21.45 12.74
C GLN A 18 14.36 21.69 11.27
N PHE A 19 13.25 21.11 10.79
CA PHE A 19 12.85 21.25 9.40
C PHE A 19 12.38 22.68 9.08
N ARG A 20 11.73 23.36 10.02
CA ARG A 20 11.36 24.78 9.90
C ARG A 20 12.59 25.65 9.59
N GLY A 21 13.65 25.52 10.38
CA GLY A 21 14.91 26.22 10.10
C GLY A 21 15.53 25.84 8.75
N GLN A 22 15.42 24.58 8.31
CA GLN A 22 15.89 24.16 6.98
C GLN A 22 15.08 24.80 5.84
N VAL A 23 13.76 24.95 6.00
CA VAL A 23 12.89 25.64 5.04
C VAL A 23 13.21 27.13 4.98
N GLU A 24 13.40 27.80 6.12
CA GLU A 24 13.78 29.22 6.18
C GLU A 24 15.11 29.50 5.45
N ARG A 25 16.11 28.65 5.67
CA ARG A 25 17.41 28.71 4.97
C ARG A 25 17.26 28.48 3.47
N ARG A 26 16.35 27.58 3.06
CA ARG A 26 16.04 27.35 1.64
C ARG A 26 15.35 28.56 0.99
N LEU A 27 14.44 29.22 1.71
CA LEU A 27 13.68 30.37 1.22
C LEU A 27 14.52 31.65 1.16
N SER A 28 15.44 31.83 2.11
CA SER A 28 16.39 32.95 2.10
C SER A 28 17.53 32.79 1.07
N GLY A 29 17.76 31.58 0.58
CA GLY A 29 18.82 31.26 -0.37
C GLY A 29 20.16 30.89 0.27
N GLU A 30 20.20 30.70 1.60
CA GLU A 30 21.41 30.23 2.32
C GLU A 30 21.79 28.80 1.94
N ILE A 31 20.80 27.95 1.62
CA ILE A 31 21.03 26.60 1.06
C ILE A 31 20.36 26.45 -0.31
N LEU A 32 21.08 25.81 -1.23
CA LEU A 32 20.60 25.54 -2.59
C LEU A 32 19.66 24.33 -2.62
N GLU A 33 18.92 24.15 -3.72
CA GLU A 33 17.98 23.02 -3.86
C GLU A 33 18.67 21.66 -3.74
N ASP A 34 19.90 21.50 -4.25
CA ASP A 34 20.63 20.23 -4.17
C ASP A 34 21.04 19.87 -2.73
N GLU A 35 21.35 20.87 -1.90
CA GLU A 35 21.65 20.72 -0.48
C GLU A 35 20.37 20.48 0.33
N PHE A 36 19.28 21.13 -0.04
CA PHE A 36 17.98 21.00 0.62
C PHE A 36 17.26 19.69 0.29
N LYS A 37 17.45 19.16 -0.93
CA LYS A 37 16.81 17.95 -1.43
C LYS A 37 16.88 16.75 -0.47
N PRO A 38 18.03 16.33 0.08
CA PRO A 38 18.08 15.24 1.05
C PRO A 38 17.26 15.55 2.32
N LEU A 39 17.28 16.81 2.79
CA LEU A 39 16.59 17.26 4.00
C LEU A 39 15.06 17.20 3.83
N ARG A 40 14.53 17.80 2.75
CA ARG A 40 13.08 17.78 2.47
C ARG A 40 12.55 16.39 2.20
N LEU A 41 13.33 15.53 1.54
CA LEU A 41 12.92 14.16 1.28
C LEU A 41 12.76 13.37 2.59
N GLN A 42 13.68 13.51 3.56
CA GLN A 42 13.52 12.83 4.85
C GLN A 42 12.28 13.29 5.63
N ASN A 43 11.71 14.45 5.31
CA ASN A 43 10.46 14.97 5.86
C ASN A 43 9.27 14.80 4.89
N GLY A 44 9.37 13.91 3.90
CA GLY A 44 8.26 13.55 3.02
C GLY A 44 7.90 14.59 1.96
N VAL A 45 8.75 15.60 1.73
CA VAL A 45 8.47 16.73 0.84
C VAL A 45 9.20 16.55 -0.51
N TYR A 46 8.42 16.45 -1.59
CA TYR A 46 8.85 16.20 -2.96
C TYR A 46 8.55 17.39 -3.87
N LEU A 47 9.54 17.99 -4.50
CA LEU A 47 9.29 18.91 -5.61
C LEU A 47 8.73 18.14 -6.82
N GLN A 48 7.49 18.44 -7.22
CA GLN A 48 6.76 17.84 -8.35
C GLN A 48 6.58 18.86 -9.49
N LEU A 49 5.78 18.53 -10.51
CA LEU A 49 5.58 19.39 -11.69
C LEU A 49 4.99 20.76 -11.35
N HIS A 50 4.05 20.80 -10.42
CA HIS A 50 3.27 22.00 -10.11
C HIS A 50 3.61 22.64 -8.77
N ALA A 51 3.91 21.84 -7.76
CA ALA A 51 4.15 22.28 -6.38
C ALA A 51 4.94 21.23 -5.60
N TYR A 52 5.07 21.43 -4.28
CA TYR A 52 5.61 20.38 -3.42
C TYR A 52 4.51 19.41 -3.02
N MET A 53 4.78 18.12 -3.22
CA MET A 53 3.98 17.04 -2.66
C MET A 53 4.49 16.67 -1.28
N LEU A 54 3.61 16.66 -0.28
CA LEU A 54 3.86 16.15 1.07
C LEU A 54 3.27 14.75 1.19
N ARG A 55 4.08 13.77 1.62
CA ARG A 55 3.61 12.43 2.00
C ARG A 55 3.63 12.27 3.52
N VAL A 56 2.45 12.05 4.09
CA VAL A 56 2.26 11.82 5.54
C VAL A 56 2.31 10.33 5.83
N ALA A 57 3.02 9.94 6.89
CA ALA A 57 3.12 8.55 7.31
C ALA A 57 1.82 8.09 7.98
N ILE A 58 1.36 6.90 7.62
CA ILE A 58 0.32 6.17 8.33
C ILE A 58 0.91 4.78 8.62
N PRO A 59 1.55 4.60 9.79
CA PRO A 59 2.15 3.33 10.20
C PRO A 59 1.20 2.16 10.00
N TYR A 60 1.66 1.09 9.32
CA TYR A 60 0.87 -0.14 9.02
C TYR A 60 -0.54 0.13 8.46
N GLY A 61 -0.75 1.32 7.89
CA GLY A 61 -2.03 1.78 7.37
C GLY A 61 -3.09 2.15 8.39
N GLN A 62 -2.84 2.10 9.71
CA GLN A 62 -3.87 2.35 10.73
C GLN A 62 -3.90 3.81 11.20
N LEU A 63 -5.11 4.36 11.30
CA LEU A 63 -5.37 5.64 11.98
C LEU A 63 -6.76 5.63 12.64
N ASN A 64 -7.08 6.70 13.37
CA ASN A 64 -8.40 6.89 13.99
C ASN A 64 -9.12 8.14 13.45
N ALA A 65 -10.32 8.43 13.94
CA ALA A 65 -11.13 9.55 13.50
C ALA A 65 -10.44 10.90 13.73
N ALA A 66 -9.77 11.10 14.88
CA ALA A 66 -9.05 12.34 15.16
C ALA A 66 -7.94 12.61 14.12
N ARG A 67 -7.15 11.58 13.80
CA ARG A 67 -6.12 11.63 12.75
C ARG A 67 -6.73 11.86 11.36
N MET A 68 -7.82 11.17 11.02
CA MET A 68 -8.51 11.36 9.73
C MET A 68 -9.07 12.78 9.57
N ARG A 69 -9.65 13.37 10.62
CA ARG A 69 -10.14 14.76 10.63
C ARG A 69 -8.99 15.75 10.44
N LYS A 70 -7.82 15.49 11.04
CA LYS A 70 -6.63 16.33 10.82
C LYS A 70 -6.15 16.24 9.37
N LEU A 71 -6.13 15.04 8.78
CA LEU A 71 -5.84 14.86 7.36
C LEU A 71 -6.84 15.65 6.48
N ALA A 72 -8.14 15.56 6.76
CA ALA A 72 -9.17 16.34 6.06
C ALA A 72 -8.92 17.86 6.16
N LYS A 73 -8.57 18.35 7.36
CA LYS A 73 -8.20 19.76 7.57
C LYS A 73 -7.00 20.16 6.70
N ILE A 74 -5.95 19.33 6.64
CA ILE A 74 -4.77 19.62 5.83
C ILE A 74 -5.12 19.69 4.35
N ALA A 75 -5.94 18.75 3.87
CA ALA A 75 -6.42 18.74 2.50
C ALA A 75 -7.14 20.04 2.14
N ARG A 76 -8.02 20.53 3.02
CA ARG A 76 -8.80 21.74 2.82
C ARG A 76 -7.97 23.02 2.91
N ASP A 77 -7.11 23.11 3.92
CA ASP A 77 -6.47 24.37 4.30
C ASP A 77 -5.14 24.61 3.55
N TYR A 78 -4.41 23.54 3.18
CA TYR A 78 -3.07 23.63 2.58
C TYR A 78 -2.94 22.97 1.20
N ASP A 79 -3.96 22.24 0.75
CA ASP A 79 -4.00 21.59 -0.56
C ASP A 79 -5.22 22.08 -1.36
N ARG A 80 -5.90 21.21 -2.11
CA ARG A 80 -7.05 21.52 -2.96
C ARG A 80 -8.33 20.80 -2.54
N GLY A 81 -8.46 20.50 -1.25
CA GLY A 81 -9.63 19.83 -0.67
C GLY A 81 -9.66 18.32 -0.85
N TYR A 82 -8.54 17.68 -1.23
CA TYR A 82 -8.44 16.23 -1.34
C TYR A 82 -7.04 15.72 -0.97
N GLY A 83 -6.96 14.43 -0.64
CA GLY A 83 -5.70 13.71 -0.43
C GLY A 83 -5.73 12.35 -1.11
N HIS A 84 -4.56 11.84 -1.48
CA HIS A 84 -4.41 10.60 -2.25
C HIS A 84 -3.86 9.47 -1.37
N MET A 85 -4.62 8.38 -1.22
CA MET A 85 -4.18 7.14 -0.58
C MET A 85 -3.19 6.41 -1.48
N THR A 86 -2.10 5.94 -0.88
CA THR A 86 -0.95 5.40 -1.63
C THR A 86 -0.84 3.89 -1.50
N THR A 87 -0.12 3.27 -2.44
CA THR A 87 0.22 1.84 -2.42
C THR A 87 1.14 1.39 -1.28
N ARG A 88 1.50 2.31 -0.37
CA ARG A 88 2.21 2.02 0.88
C ARG A 88 1.41 2.44 2.11
N GLN A 89 0.08 2.46 1.98
CA GLN A 89 -0.87 2.77 3.03
C GLN A 89 -0.68 4.16 3.66
N ASN A 90 -0.01 5.09 2.98
CA ASN A 90 0.13 6.49 3.38
C ASN A 90 -0.88 7.37 2.64
N ILE A 91 -0.95 8.65 3.01
CA ILE A 91 -1.66 9.70 2.26
C ILE A 91 -0.67 10.75 1.72
N GLN A 92 -0.99 11.37 0.59
CA GLN A 92 -0.20 12.46 0.03
C GLN A 92 -1.06 13.65 -0.44
N TYR A 93 -0.49 14.85 -0.32
CA TYR A 93 -1.03 16.15 -0.72
C TYR A 93 -0.10 16.74 -1.77
N ASN A 94 -0.58 17.16 -2.93
CA ASN A 94 0.25 17.50 -4.09
C ASN A 94 0.52 19.01 -4.26
N TRP A 95 -0.15 19.87 -3.49
CA TRP A 95 -0.22 21.32 -3.72
C TRP A 95 0.30 22.18 -2.56
N VAL A 96 0.89 21.56 -1.54
CA VAL A 96 1.40 22.25 -0.36
C VAL A 96 2.51 23.21 -0.74
N ALA A 97 2.39 24.48 -0.37
CA ALA A 97 3.45 25.46 -0.57
C ALA A 97 4.62 25.18 0.38
N LEU A 98 5.86 25.31 -0.09
CA LEU A 98 7.05 24.96 0.69
C LEU A 98 7.09 25.66 2.05
N LYS A 99 6.77 26.97 2.09
CA LYS A 99 6.78 27.78 3.29
C LYS A 99 5.81 27.29 4.38
N ASP A 100 4.73 26.63 3.97
CA ASP A 100 3.68 26.15 4.87
C ASP A 100 3.95 24.71 5.33
N THR A 101 4.90 24.00 4.71
CA THR A 101 5.21 22.60 5.06
C THR A 101 5.58 22.39 6.54
N PRO A 102 6.35 23.26 7.22
CA PRO A 102 6.60 23.09 8.65
C PRO A 102 5.34 23.22 9.51
N ASP A 103 4.44 24.15 9.17
CA ASP A 103 3.17 24.34 9.90
C ASP A 103 2.24 23.14 9.75
N VAL A 104 2.20 22.55 8.54
CA VAL A 104 1.46 21.29 8.32
C VAL A 104 2.03 20.15 9.18
N LEU A 105 3.36 20.05 9.30
CA LEU A 105 3.98 19.02 10.14
C LEU A 105 3.73 19.26 11.64
N GLU A 106 3.70 20.52 12.08
CA GLU A 106 3.30 20.89 13.45
C GLU A 106 1.85 20.49 13.73
N GLU A 107 0.93 20.79 12.82
CA GLU A 107 -0.48 20.40 12.94
C GLU A 107 -0.69 18.87 12.97
N LEU A 108 0.15 18.11 12.25
CA LEU A 108 0.14 16.64 12.29
C LEU A 108 0.65 16.11 13.63
N ALA A 109 1.67 16.75 14.21
CA ALA A 109 2.23 16.34 15.49
C ALA A 109 1.20 16.42 16.63
N GLU A 110 0.25 17.36 16.57
CA GLU A 110 -0.86 17.49 17.53
C GLU A 110 -1.74 16.23 17.65
N VAL A 111 -1.74 15.37 16.63
CA VAL A 111 -2.53 14.12 16.59
C VAL A 111 -1.63 12.89 16.39
N GLU A 112 -0.37 12.98 16.81
CA GLU A 112 0.59 11.86 16.79
C GLU A 112 0.86 11.35 15.37
N MET A 113 0.98 12.27 14.41
CA MET A 113 1.32 11.97 13.01
C MET A 113 2.59 12.70 12.56
N HIS A 114 3.28 12.16 11.56
CA HIS A 114 4.50 12.75 11.01
C HIS A 114 4.69 12.41 9.53
N ALA A 115 5.69 13.03 8.89
CA ALA A 115 6.16 12.70 7.54
C ALA A 115 7.59 12.11 7.50
N ILE A 116 8.13 11.80 8.68
CA ILE A 116 9.48 11.24 8.85
C ILE A 116 9.63 9.95 8.02
N GLN A 117 10.74 9.86 7.28
CA GLN A 117 11.15 8.67 6.51
C GLN A 117 10.11 8.17 5.46
N THR A 118 9.16 9.00 5.03
CA THR A 118 8.26 8.66 3.92
C THR A 118 8.94 8.79 2.54
N SER A 119 10.12 9.41 2.48
CA SER A 119 11.06 9.43 1.35
C SER A 119 12.51 9.09 1.76
N GLY A 120 13.50 9.53 0.99
CA GLY A 120 14.92 9.35 1.32
C GLY A 120 15.46 7.94 1.04
N ASN A 121 16.73 7.75 1.39
CA ASN A 121 17.44 6.47 1.36
C ASN A 121 17.48 5.88 2.78
N CYS A 122 16.30 5.51 3.27
CA CYS A 122 16.08 4.91 4.57
C CYS A 122 14.96 3.87 4.45
N ILE A 123 14.68 3.21 5.56
CA ILE A 123 13.49 2.36 5.72
C ILE A 123 12.25 3.26 5.61
N ARG A 124 11.28 2.81 4.81
CA ARG A 124 10.00 3.48 4.58
C ARG A 124 8.94 2.90 5.52
N ASN A 125 7.74 3.49 5.49
CA ASN A 125 6.55 2.97 6.17
C ASN A 125 6.47 1.43 6.11
N VAL A 126 6.44 0.78 7.27
CA VAL A 126 6.19 -0.67 7.37
C VAL A 126 4.72 -0.88 7.08
N THR A 127 4.42 -1.72 6.10
CA THR A 127 3.06 -1.97 5.62
C THR A 127 2.56 -3.33 6.12
N SER A 128 1.25 -3.47 6.30
CA SER A 128 0.64 -4.73 6.73
C SER A 128 -0.66 -5.02 6.01
N ASP A 129 -1.21 -6.21 6.24
CA ASP A 129 -2.56 -6.56 5.81
C ASP A 129 -3.56 -5.53 6.37
N HIS A 130 -4.41 -5.00 5.49
CA HIS A 130 -5.42 -4.02 5.86
C HIS A 130 -6.57 -4.64 6.67
N PHE A 131 -6.68 -5.97 6.74
CA PHE A 131 -7.61 -6.66 7.64
C PHE A 131 -6.94 -7.25 8.90
N ALA A 132 -5.66 -6.94 9.15
CA ALA A 132 -4.91 -7.39 10.33
C ALA A 132 -5.65 -7.17 11.67
N GLY A 133 -5.73 -8.18 12.52
CA GLY A 133 -6.48 -8.15 13.78
C GLY A 133 -8.00 -8.37 13.63
N ALA A 134 -8.54 -8.46 12.41
CA ALA A 134 -9.97 -8.57 12.13
C ALA A 134 -10.33 -9.81 11.28
N THR A 135 -9.45 -10.21 10.37
CA THR A 135 -9.67 -11.31 9.43
C THR A 135 -9.67 -12.70 10.10
N GLN A 136 -10.31 -13.68 9.46
CA GLN A 136 -10.41 -15.07 9.95
C GLN A 136 -9.20 -15.93 9.60
N ASP A 137 -8.47 -15.57 8.54
CA ASP A 137 -7.37 -16.36 7.97
C ASP A 137 -5.99 -15.96 8.51
N GLU A 138 -5.94 -15.11 9.54
CA GLU A 138 -4.71 -14.74 10.24
C GLU A 138 -4.46 -15.62 11.47
N ILE A 139 -3.19 -15.94 11.72
CA ILE A 139 -2.81 -16.63 12.97
C ILE A 139 -2.82 -15.68 14.17
N MET A 140 -2.53 -14.40 13.94
CA MET A 140 -2.54 -13.33 14.94
C MET A 140 -2.50 -11.96 14.26
N ASP A 141 -2.60 -10.88 15.05
CA ASP A 141 -2.44 -9.51 14.54
C ASP A 141 -0.95 -9.18 14.30
N PRO A 142 -0.52 -8.89 13.05
CA PRO A 142 0.87 -8.51 12.74
C PRO A 142 1.23 -7.06 13.08
N ARG A 143 0.26 -6.20 13.40
CA ARG A 143 0.49 -4.75 13.61
C ARG A 143 1.41 -4.43 14.80
N PRO A 144 1.37 -5.14 15.95
CA PRO A 144 2.35 -4.94 17.02
C PRO A 144 3.79 -5.10 16.53
N TRP A 145 4.06 -6.13 15.73
CA TRP A 145 5.39 -6.34 15.14
C TRP A 145 5.75 -5.28 14.10
N CYS A 146 4.78 -4.77 13.35
CA CYS A 146 5.01 -3.62 12.47
C CYS A 146 5.42 -2.36 13.25
N GLU A 147 4.81 -2.12 14.42
CA GLU A 147 5.15 -1.02 15.31
C GLU A 147 6.54 -1.21 15.94
N ILE A 148 6.88 -2.42 16.40
CA ILE A 148 8.22 -2.76 16.89
C ILE A 148 9.29 -2.48 15.82
N ILE A 149 9.08 -2.98 14.59
CA ILE A 149 10.02 -2.76 13.47
C ILE A 149 10.10 -1.27 13.11
N ARG A 150 8.99 -0.53 13.17
CA ARG A 150 8.97 0.92 12.95
C ARG A 150 9.84 1.63 13.98
N GLN A 151 9.65 1.35 15.27
CA GLN A 151 10.43 2.00 16.33
C GLN A 151 11.92 1.66 16.21
N TRP A 152 12.25 0.38 15.99
CA TRP A 152 13.62 -0.07 15.75
C TRP A 152 14.31 0.64 14.58
N SER A 153 13.59 0.83 13.47
CA SER A 153 14.17 1.41 12.25
C SER A 153 14.20 2.94 12.22
N THR A 154 13.37 3.60 13.02
CA THR A 154 13.24 5.06 13.00
C THR A 154 14.47 5.72 13.63
N PHE A 155 15.12 6.63 12.88
CA PHE A 155 16.37 7.28 13.27
C PHE A 155 17.56 6.35 13.61
N HIS A 156 17.49 5.07 13.25
CA HIS A 156 18.58 4.15 13.48
C HIS A 156 19.86 4.62 12.75
N PRO A 157 21.00 4.79 13.45
CA PRO A 157 22.19 5.43 12.90
C PRO A 157 22.76 4.66 11.70
N GLU A 158 22.68 3.32 11.71
CA GLU A 158 23.13 2.50 10.58
C GLU A 158 22.19 2.56 9.37
N PHE A 159 20.90 2.85 9.57
CA PHE A 159 19.86 2.76 8.54
C PHE A 159 19.37 4.12 8.05
N ALA A 160 19.90 5.21 8.60
CA ALA A 160 19.58 6.58 8.20
C ALA A 160 20.11 6.94 6.79
N PHE A 161 21.12 6.23 6.30
CA PHE A 161 21.80 6.50 5.02
C PHE A 161 22.07 5.24 4.19
N LEU A 162 21.03 4.47 3.93
CA LEU A 162 21.12 3.27 3.10
C LEU A 162 21.56 3.59 1.66
N PRO A 163 22.02 2.58 0.89
CA PRO A 163 22.30 2.78 -0.53
C PRO A 163 21.09 3.31 -1.31
N ARG A 164 19.87 2.87 -0.96
CA ARG A 164 18.62 3.36 -1.55
C ARG A 164 17.43 3.15 -0.60
N LYS A 165 16.22 3.59 -1.01
CA LYS A 165 14.96 3.35 -0.30
C LYS A 165 14.78 1.86 0.04
N PHE A 166 14.29 1.58 1.24
CA PHE A 166 14.09 0.24 1.76
C PHE A 166 12.67 0.04 2.28
N LYS A 167 12.03 -1.08 1.98
CA LYS A 167 10.60 -1.32 2.19
C LYS A 167 10.40 -2.65 2.89
N ILE A 168 9.64 -2.63 3.98
CA ILE A 168 9.25 -3.83 4.72
C ILE A 168 7.73 -3.98 4.65
N ALA A 169 7.24 -5.21 4.50
CA ALA A 169 5.83 -5.56 4.64
C ALA A 169 5.66 -6.82 5.49
N VAL A 170 4.58 -6.88 6.26
CA VAL A 170 4.29 -7.98 7.19
C VAL A 170 2.87 -8.47 7.00
N THR A 171 2.67 -9.77 6.86
CA THR A 171 1.36 -10.44 6.91
C THR A 171 1.38 -11.57 7.92
N ALA A 172 0.24 -11.87 8.53
CA ALA A 172 0.02 -13.07 9.33
C ALA A 172 -1.13 -13.93 8.77
N ALA A 173 -1.68 -13.51 7.62
CA ALA A 173 -2.77 -14.18 6.95
C ALA A 173 -2.27 -15.18 5.92
N GLU A 174 -2.99 -16.29 5.76
CA GLU A 174 -2.72 -17.28 4.72
C GLU A 174 -2.66 -16.65 3.33
N HIS A 175 -3.62 -15.77 3.01
CA HIS A 175 -3.69 -15.07 1.74
C HIS A 175 -2.92 -13.74 1.84
N ASP A 176 -1.90 -13.55 0.98
CA ASP A 176 -1.06 -12.35 1.05
C ASP A 176 -1.77 -11.12 0.46
N ARG A 177 -2.31 -10.29 1.35
CA ARG A 177 -2.90 -8.97 1.04
C ARG A 177 -1.95 -7.80 1.30
N ALA A 178 -0.72 -8.07 1.74
CA ALA A 178 0.32 -7.08 2.00
C ALA A 178 1.36 -6.99 0.86
N ALA A 179 1.31 -7.93 -0.08
CA ALA A 179 2.22 -8.05 -1.22
C ALA A 179 3.68 -8.16 -0.75
N ILE A 180 3.95 -9.05 0.20
CA ILE A 180 5.24 -9.09 0.92
C ILE A 180 6.40 -9.42 -0.02
N ARG A 181 6.16 -10.23 -1.06
CA ARG A 181 7.22 -10.69 -1.97
C ARG A 181 7.67 -9.64 -2.99
N VAL A 182 7.04 -8.46 -3.04
CA VAL A 182 7.51 -7.31 -3.84
C VAL A 182 8.17 -6.21 -3.00
N HIS A 183 8.45 -6.49 -1.73
CA HIS A 183 9.15 -5.60 -0.80
C HIS A 183 10.64 -5.94 -0.71
N ASP A 184 11.45 -5.00 -0.17
CA ASP A 184 12.86 -5.26 0.04
C ASP A 184 13.05 -6.37 1.08
N ILE A 185 12.20 -6.38 2.12
CA ILE A 185 11.94 -7.51 3.03
C ILE A 185 10.43 -7.76 3.10
N GLY A 186 10.01 -9.01 2.93
CA GLY A 186 8.66 -9.49 3.19
C GLY A 186 8.69 -10.47 4.36
N LEU A 187 7.79 -10.28 5.33
CA LEU A 187 7.67 -11.11 6.52
C LEU A 187 6.31 -11.78 6.56
N HIS A 188 6.28 -13.10 6.65
CA HIS A 188 5.05 -13.87 6.84
C HIS A 188 5.11 -14.52 8.23
N MET A 189 4.24 -14.08 9.14
CA MET A 189 4.13 -14.69 10.47
C MET A 189 3.58 -16.11 10.36
N ARG A 190 4.24 -17.06 11.00
CA ARG A 190 3.90 -18.49 11.02
C ARG A 190 4.00 -19.01 12.45
N GLU A 191 3.22 -20.05 12.75
CA GLU A 191 3.40 -20.86 13.95
C GLU A 191 4.07 -22.20 13.57
N ARG A 192 5.09 -22.61 14.32
CA ARG A 192 5.70 -23.94 14.24
C ARG A 192 5.88 -24.48 15.65
N ASP A 193 5.31 -25.65 15.94
CA ASP A 193 5.41 -26.33 17.23
C ASP A 193 5.06 -25.44 18.45
N GLY A 194 4.05 -24.58 18.31
CA GLY A 194 3.61 -23.65 19.35
C GLY A 194 4.49 -22.40 19.53
N VAL A 195 5.48 -22.20 18.65
CA VAL A 195 6.33 -20.99 18.61
C VAL A 195 5.91 -20.13 17.43
N VAL A 196 5.72 -18.84 17.68
CA VAL A 196 5.48 -17.84 16.65
C VAL A 196 6.81 -17.35 16.08
N GLY A 197 6.89 -17.24 14.76
CA GLY A 197 8.04 -16.71 14.05
C GLY A 197 7.68 -16.18 12.68
N PHE A 198 8.71 -15.93 11.87
CA PHE A 198 8.59 -15.33 10.56
C PHE A 198 9.28 -16.18 9.49
N GLU A 199 8.57 -16.46 8.42
CA GLU A 199 9.17 -16.78 7.13
C GLU A 199 9.66 -15.47 6.49
N VAL A 200 10.93 -15.41 6.10
CA VAL A 200 11.62 -14.18 5.69
C VAL A 200 11.96 -14.22 4.20
N HIS A 201 11.44 -13.25 3.46
CA HIS A 201 11.72 -13.04 2.04
C HIS A 201 12.54 -11.77 1.83
N VAL A 202 13.57 -11.80 0.99
CA VAL A 202 14.46 -10.66 0.75
C VAL A 202 14.69 -10.45 -0.74
N GLY A 203 14.87 -9.19 -1.15
CA GLY A 203 15.29 -8.85 -2.51
C GLY A 203 14.14 -8.66 -3.49
N GLY A 204 12.94 -8.34 -3.04
CA GLY A 204 11.83 -7.98 -3.91
C GLY A 204 11.88 -6.52 -4.38
N GLY A 205 11.13 -6.23 -5.43
CA GLY A 205 10.80 -4.85 -5.80
C GLY A 205 10.46 -4.67 -7.26
N GLN A 206 9.51 -3.77 -7.51
CA GLN A 206 8.96 -3.45 -8.82
C GLN A 206 9.96 -2.64 -9.68
N GLY A 207 9.86 -1.31 -9.76
CA GLY A 207 10.86 -0.48 -10.47
C GLY A 207 11.24 -0.99 -11.88
N ARG A 208 12.45 -0.65 -12.36
CA ARG A 208 12.85 -0.98 -13.74
C ARG A 208 13.09 -2.46 -14.01
N THR A 209 13.61 -3.18 -13.03
CA THR A 209 13.89 -4.61 -13.14
C THR A 209 13.05 -5.30 -12.07
N PRO A 210 11.79 -5.66 -12.35
CA PRO A 210 10.93 -6.30 -11.35
C PRO A 210 11.52 -7.63 -10.91
N ILE A 211 11.60 -7.84 -9.61
CA ILE A 211 12.14 -9.06 -8.98
C ILE A 211 11.19 -9.44 -7.84
N ILE A 212 10.84 -10.72 -7.76
CA ILE A 212 10.13 -11.32 -6.63
C ILE A 212 11.17 -11.73 -5.59
N ALA A 213 10.93 -11.40 -4.32
CA ALA A 213 11.81 -11.70 -3.22
C ALA A 213 12.04 -13.22 -3.09
N ALA A 214 13.29 -13.59 -2.77
CA ALA A 214 13.67 -14.96 -2.47
C ALA A 214 13.44 -15.24 -0.99
N MET A 215 12.97 -16.43 -0.65
CA MET A 215 12.92 -16.88 0.75
C MET A 215 14.35 -17.14 1.22
N VAL A 216 14.80 -16.41 2.24
CA VAL A 216 16.15 -16.54 2.79
C VAL A 216 16.17 -17.36 4.07
N ASN A 217 15.06 -17.37 4.81
CA ASN A 217 14.90 -18.18 6.01
C ASN A 217 13.43 -18.59 6.16
N GLU A 218 13.20 -19.86 6.44
CA GLU A 218 11.85 -20.41 6.55
C GLU A 218 11.19 -20.09 7.89
N PHE A 219 11.98 -19.83 8.93
CA PHE A 219 11.47 -19.59 10.27
C PHE A 219 12.51 -18.92 11.18
N VAL A 220 12.28 -17.65 11.48
CA VAL A 220 13.00 -16.90 12.52
C VAL A 220 12.04 -16.67 13.69
N PRO A 221 12.33 -17.13 14.92
CA PRO A 221 11.50 -16.87 16.08
C PRO A 221 11.21 -15.38 16.24
N GLU A 222 10.01 -15.03 16.68
CA GLU A 222 9.62 -13.62 16.73
C GLU A 222 10.53 -12.79 17.65
N THR A 223 11.06 -13.38 18.72
CA THR A 223 12.02 -12.75 19.64
C THR A 223 13.38 -12.45 19.02
N GLU A 224 13.71 -13.07 17.88
CA GLU A 224 15.00 -12.92 17.17
C GLU A 224 14.87 -12.09 15.89
N ILE A 225 13.66 -11.63 15.55
CA ILE A 225 13.42 -11.02 14.24
C ILE A 225 14.21 -9.72 14.03
N LEU A 226 14.37 -8.89 15.07
CA LEU A 226 15.12 -7.64 14.95
C LEU A 226 16.61 -7.87 14.67
N ASP A 227 17.19 -8.86 15.34
CA ASP A 227 18.58 -9.27 15.12
C ASP A 227 18.78 -9.80 13.68
N TYR A 228 17.83 -10.60 13.19
CA TYR A 228 17.87 -11.13 11.83
C TYR A 228 17.70 -10.03 10.77
N LEU A 229 16.78 -9.08 11.01
CA LEU A 229 16.63 -7.89 10.17
C LEU A 229 17.91 -7.06 10.16
N GLU A 230 18.56 -6.86 11.31
CA GLU A 230 19.84 -6.16 11.40
C GLU A 230 20.93 -6.85 10.57
N ALA A 231 21.04 -8.18 10.62
CA ALA A 231 21.98 -8.93 9.78
C ALA A 231 21.74 -8.69 8.28
N ILE A 232 20.49 -8.76 7.82
CA ILE A 232 20.12 -8.44 6.42
C ILE A 232 20.54 -7.00 6.07
N MET A 233 20.25 -6.05 6.97
CA MET A 233 20.57 -4.63 6.75
C MET A 233 22.07 -4.38 6.70
N ARG A 234 22.87 -5.01 7.54
CA ARG A 234 24.34 -4.90 7.56
C ARG A 234 24.97 -5.50 6.30
N VAL A 235 24.51 -6.67 5.84
CA VAL A 235 24.92 -7.24 4.54
C VAL A 235 24.60 -6.28 3.40
N TYR A 236 23.38 -5.71 3.38
CA TYR A 236 23.01 -4.72 2.37
C TYR A 236 23.84 -3.43 2.47
N ASN A 237 24.17 -2.95 3.67
CA ASN A 237 24.97 -1.74 3.85
C ASN A 237 26.42 -1.95 3.41
N ARG A 238 26.99 -3.15 3.68
CA ARG A 238 28.36 -3.53 3.35
C ARG A 238 28.57 -3.76 1.85
N PHE A 239 27.64 -4.47 1.20
CA PHE A 239 27.79 -4.92 -0.19
C PHE A 239 26.90 -4.18 -1.19
N GLY A 240 25.92 -3.40 -0.72
CA GLY A 240 25.00 -2.64 -1.58
C GLY A 240 25.72 -1.54 -2.37
N ARG A 241 25.42 -1.47 -3.67
CA ARG A 241 26.01 -0.50 -4.58
C ARG A 241 25.62 0.94 -4.24
N ARG A 242 26.61 1.84 -4.20
CA ARG A 242 26.43 3.30 -4.06
C ARG A 242 26.92 4.10 -5.28
N ASP A 243 27.61 3.43 -6.20
CA ASP A 243 28.15 4.00 -7.44
C ASP A 243 27.06 4.29 -8.50
N ASN A 244 26.02 3.45 -8.54
CA ASN A 244 24.92 3.59 -9.49
C ASN A 244 23.56 3.47 -8.80
N LYS A 245 22.85 4.61 -8.69
CA LYS A 245 21.52 4.68 -8.04
C LYS A 245 20.46 3.76 -8.65
N TYR A 246 20.60 3.37 -9.92
CA TYR A 246 19.67 2.46 -10.60
C TYR A 246 19.93 0.99 -10.26
N LYS A 247 21.13 0.68 -9.74
CA LYS A 247 21.54 -0.65 -9.29
C LYS A 247 21.70 -0.76 -7.76
N ALA A 248 21.32 0.28 -7.02
CA ALA A 248 21.58 0.41 -5.58
C ALA A 248 20.55 -0.29 -4.66
N ARG A 249 19.52 -0.97 -5.19
CA ARG A 249 18.48 -1.63 -4.37
C ARG A 249 18.91 -3.05 -3.99
N ILE A 250 18.50 -3.52 -2.81
CA ILE A 250 18.86 -4.87 -2.31
C ILE A 250 18.49 -6.00 -3.28
N LYS A 251 17.39 -5.87 -4.04
CA LYS A 251 17.05 -6.84 -5.09
C LYS A 251 18.16 -7.10 -6.11
N ILE A 252 18.95 -6.06 -6.43
CA ILE A 252 20.08 -6.18 -7.35
C ILE A 252 21.23 -6.91 -6.66
N LEU A 253 21.49 -6.62 -5.39
CA LEU A 253 22.47 -7.34 -4.59
C LEU A 253 22.12 -8.84 -4.51
N VAL A 254 20.90 -9.18 -4.08
CA VAL A 254 20.45 -10.58 -3.97
C VAL A 254 20.55 -11.30 -5.31
N THR A 255 20.19 -10.63 -6.42
CA THR A 255 20.27 -11.23 -7.77
C THR A 255 21.70 -11.40 -8.26
N GLU A 256 22.57 -10.40 -8.08
CA GLU A 256 23.97 -10.44 -8.54
C GLU A 256 24.82 -11.40 -7.68
N THR A 257 24.53 -11.50 -6.38
CA THR A 257 25.20 -12.43 -5.44
C THR A 257 24.67 -13.86 -5.59
N GLY A 258 23.39 -14.04 -5.91
CA GLY A 258 22.68 -15.31 -5.85
C GLY A 258 21.99 -15.50 -4.49
N PRO A 259 20.73 -15.97 -4.44
CA PRO A 259 19.98 -16.11 -3.18
C PRO A 259 20.67 -16.99 -2.13
N GLU A 260 21.25 -18.12 -2.54
CA GLU A 260 21.94 -19.04 -1.62
C GLU A 260 23.14 -18.40 -0.94
N GLU A 261 23.97 -17.71 -1.71
CA GLU A 261 25.15 -17.02 -1.19
C GLU A 261 24.76 -15.79 -0.35
N PHE A 262 23.72 -15.07 -0.76
CA PHE A 262 23.18 -13.98 0.05
C PHE A 262 22.67 -14.49 1.41
N THR A 263 21.92 -15.60 1.42
CA THR A 263 21.49 -16.26 2.66
C THR A 263 22.69 -16.65 3.51
N ARG A 264 23.72 -17.29 2.95
CA ARG A 264 24.95 -17.64 3.70
C ARG A 264 25.57 -16.42 4.37
N LEU A 265 25.69 -15.29 3.67
CA LEU A 265 26.23 -14.04 4.22
C LEU A 265 25.36 -13.47 5.35
N VAL A 266 24.04 -13.57 5.25
CA VAL A 266 23.11 -13.14 6.31
C VAL A 266 23.24 -14.03 7.53
N GLU A 267 23.25 -15.35 7.36
CA GLU A 267 23.42 -16.30 8.46
C GLU A 267 24.78 -16.15 9.16
N GLU A 268 25.86 -15.86 8.40
CA GLU A 268 27.17 -15.56 8.97
C GLU A 268 27.19 -14.26 9.77
N GLU A 269 26.57 -13.19 9.27
CA GLU A 269 26.45 -11.93 10.00
C GLU A 269 25.58 -12.11 11.26
N TYR A 270 24.46 -12.83 11.15
CA TYR A 270 23.56 -13.13 12.27
C TYR A 270 24.27 -13.95 13.36
N ALA A 271 25.01 -15.00 13.00
CA ALA A 271 25.78 -15.82 13.94
C ALA A 271 26.96 -15.07 14.58
N ALA A 272 27.51 -14.05 13.89
CA ALA A 272 28.64 -13.27 14.37
C ALA A 272 28.25 -12.14 15.35
N GLN A 273 26.95 -11.80 15.45
CA GLN A 273 26.47 -10.76 16.37
C GLN A 273 26.84 -11.09 17.83
N GLN A 274 27.50 -10.14 18.49
CA GLN A 274 27.86 -10.25 19.89
C GLN A 274 26.64 -10.04 20.79
N THR A 275 26.68 -10.55 22.03
CA THR A 275 25.60 -10.35 23.01
C THR A 275 25.26 -8.87 23.24
N SER A 276 26.23 -7.96 23.14
CA SER A 276 26.02 -6.52 23.27
C SER A 276 25.35 -5.87 22.05
N GLU A 277 25.35 -6.54 20.90
CA GLU A 277 24.69 -6.08 19.68
C GLU A 277 23.26 -6.63 19.57
N LYS A 278 22.98 -7.76 20.22
CA LYS A 278 21.65 -8.37 20.20
C LYS A 278 20.60 -7.46 20.82
N ILE A 279 19.50 -7.33 20.11
CA ILE A 279 18.29 -6.61 20.51
C ILE A 279 17.39 -7.59 21.23
N ALA A 280 17.73 -7.87 22.49
CA ALA A 280 16.87 -8.61 23.39
C ALA A 280 15.71 -7.70 23.84
N LEU A 281 14.67 -7.58 23.02
CA LEU A 281 13.49 -6.79 23.36
C LEU A 281 12.82 -7.39 24.59
N PRO A 282 12.74 -6.68 25.73
CA PRO A 282 12.15 -7.24 26.93
C PRO A 282 10.68 -7.60 26.71
N GLN A 283 10.22 -8.72 27.25
CA GLN A 283 8.81 -9.15 27.12
C GLN A 283 7.83 -8.07 27.58
N VAL A 284 8.18 -7.29 28.61
CA VAL A 284 7.37 -6.16 29.10
C VAL A 284 7.16 -5.08 28.03
N GLU A 285 8.12 -4.84 27.13
CA GLU A 285 7.96 -3.91 26.02
C GLU A 285 7.09 -4.48 24.92
N ILE A 286 7.23 -5.78 24.63
CA ILE A 286 6.34 -6.50 23.70
C ILE A 286 4.90 -6.44 24.22
N ASP A 287 4.67 -6.75 25.49
CA ASP A 287 3.37 -6.71 26.13
C ASP A 287 2.78 -5.29 26.14
N ARG A 288 3.61 -4.27 26.41
CA ARG A 288 3.21 -2.85 26.35
C ARG A 288 2.72 -2.46 24.95
N ILE A 289 3.46 -2.83 23.90
CA ILE A 289 3.07 -2.55 22.52
C ILE A 289 1.82 -3.34 22.16
N ASN A 290 1.74 -4.62 22.48
CA ASN A 290 0.57 -5.48 22.25
C ASN A 290 -0.70 -4.91 22.88
N ALA A 291 -0.62 -4.34 24.09
CA ALA A 291 -1.76 -3.72 24.76
C ALA A 291 -2.41 -2.59 23.95
N TYR A 292 -1.63 -1.86 23.14
CA TYR A 292 -2.17 -0.83 22.23
C TYR A 292 -2.97 -1.41 21.06
N PHE A 293 -2.78 -2.69 20.71
CA PHE A 293 -3.47 -3.36 19.61
C PHE A 293 -4.49 -4.40 20.10
N ALA A 294 -4.83 -4.36 21.38
CA ALA A 294 -5.87 -5.21 21.93
C ALA A 294 -7.17 -5.07 21.10
N PRO A 295 -7.85 -6.19 20.79
CA PRO A 295 -9.10 -6.14 20.05
C PRO A 295 -10.12 -5.28 20.82
N PRO A 296 -11.02 -4.57 20.10
CA PRO A 296 -12.13 -3.87 20.74
C PRO A 296 -12.98 -4.80 21.60
N ALA A 297 -13.67 -4.22 22.59
CA ALA A 297 -14.65 -4.95 23.39
C ALA A 297 -15.92 -5.17 22.57
N PHE A 298 -15.95 -6.26 21.79
CA PHE A 298 -17.10 -6.62 20.98
C PHE A 298 -18.28 -7.09 21.84
N GLU A 299 -19.48 -6.66 21.47
CA GLU A 299 -20.71 -7.26 21.98
C GLU A 299 -20.86 -8.69 21.48
N ASP A 300 -21.40 -9.58 22.33
CA ASP A 300 -21.78 -10.94 21.95
C ASP A 300 -23.01 -10.90 21.04
N LYS A 301 -22.77 -11.07 19.72
CA LYS A 301 -23.78 -10.99 18.66
C LYS A 301 -23.86 -12.31 17.91
N SER A 302 -25.04 -12.61 17.37
CA SER A 302 -25.21 -13.72 16.43
C SER A 302 -24.37 -13.50 15.17
N ALA A 303 -23.88 -14.59 14.57
CA ALA A 303 -23.22 -14.54 13.26
C ALA A 303 -24.13 -14.02 12.14
N THR A 304 -25.45 -14.02 12.35
CA THR A 304 -26.47 -13.50 11.44
C THR A 304 -27.21 -12.31 12.05
N SER A 305 -27.72 -11.41 11.19
CA SER A 305 -28.56 -10.28 11.60
C SER A 305 -29.83 -10.21 10.74
N ASP A 306 -31.00 -10.31 11.37
CA ASP A 306 -32.27 -10.18 10.66
C ASP A 306 -32.46 -8.77 10.09
N ALA A 307 -31.89 -7.74 10.73
CA ALA A 307 -31.92 -6.37 10.22
C ALA A 307 -31.15 -6.25 8.90
N PHE A 308 -29.94 -6.83 8.87
CA PHE A 308 -29.13 -6.91 7.67
C PHE A 308 -29.83 -7.67 6.53
N GLU A 309 -30.38 -8.86 6.79
CA GLU A 309 -31.07 -9.66 5.78
C GLU A 309 -32.34 -8.97 5.23
N ARG A 310 -33.12 -8.32 6.10
CA ARG A 310 -34.27 -7.52 5.67
C ARG A 310 -33.83 -6.35 4.80
N ALA A 311 -32.76 -5.64 5.17
CA ALA A 311 -32.24 -4.52 4.39
C ALA A 311 -31.76 -4.95 3.00
N LYS A 312 -31.02 -6.06 2.88
CA LYS A 312 -30.62 -6.62 1.58
C LYS A 312 -31.83 -6.99 0.71
N THR A 313 -32.89 -7.50 1.30
CA THR A 313 -34.11 -7.83 0.56
C THR A 313 -34.84 -6.57 0.07
N ALA A 314 -34.81 -5.50 0.85
CA ALA A 314 -35.51 -4.25 0.56
C ALA A 314 -34.76 -3.31 -0.39
N ASP A 315 -33.42 -3.34 -0.38
CA ASP A 315 -32.56 -2.46 -1.17
C ASP A 315 -31.56 -3.28 -2.02
N PRO A 316 -31.82 -3.44 -3.32
CA PRO A 316 -30.91 -4.15 -4.23
C PRO A 316 -29.53 -3.51 -4.37
N ALA A 317 -29.40 -2.18 -4.24
CA ALA A 317 -28.12 -1.49 -4.32
C ALA A 317 -27.27 -1.79 -3.08
N PHE A 318 -27.90 -1.79 -1.90
CA PHE A 318 -27.26 -2.24 -0.67
C PHE A 318 -26.86 -3.72 -0.74
N ALA A 319 -27.73 -4.59 -1.24
CA ALA A 319 -27.41 -6.02 -1.38
C ALA A 319 -26.19 -6.25 -2.29
N ASN A 320 -26.10 -5.51 -3.40
CA ASN A 320 -24.97 -5.57 -4.30
C ASN A 320 -23.68 -5.04 -3.65
N TRP A 321 -23.75 -3.89 -2.99
CA TRP A 321 -22.61 -3.33 -2.25
C TRP A 321 -22.13 -4.27 -1.14
N ALA A 322 -23.06 -4.84 -0.37
CA ALA A 322 -22.76 -5.76 0.71
C ALA A 322 -22.09 -7.05 0.21
N LYS A 323 -22.49 -7.54 -0.97
CA LYS A 323 -21.87 -8.71 -1.61
C LYS A 323 -20.41 -8.47 -1.99
N ILE A 324 -20.08 -7.24 -2.38
CA ILE A 324 -18.78 -6.93 -3.01
C ILE A 324 -17.79 -6.35 -1.99
N ASN A 325 -18.25 -5.45 -1.10
CA ASN A 325 -17.36 -4.64 -0.26
C ASN A 325 -17.20 -5.15 1.18
N LEU A 326 -17.87 -6.24 1.55
CA LEU A 326 -17.78 -6.83 2.89
C LEU A 326 -16.81 -8.00 2.92
N HIS A 327 -16.07 -8.10 4.03
CA HIS A 327 -15.09 -9.14 4.25
C HIS A 327 -15.39 -9.88 5.56
N PRO A 328 -15.17 -11.22 5.60
CA PRO A 328 -15.36 -12.00 6.81
C PRO A 328 -14.54 -11.47 7.98
N HIS A 329 -15.13 -11.52 9.18
CA HIS A 329 -14.50 -11.10 10.43
C HIS A 329 -14.43 -12.27 11.40
N LYS A 330 -13.38 -12.36 12.21
CA LYS A 330 -13.19 -13.48 13.16
C LYS A 330 -14.18 -13.51 14.33
N VAL A 331 -14.75 -12.34 14.67
CA VAL A 331 -15.81 -12.23 15.69
C VAL A 331 -17.18 -12.31 15.03
N PRO A 332 -18.06 -13.23 15.46
CA PRO A 332 -19.44 -13.34 14.97
C PRO A 332 -20.22 -12.03 15.09
N GLY A 333 -21.05 -11.73 14.08
CA GLY A 333 -21.90 -10.54 14.06
C GLY A 333 -21.21 -9.25 13.62
N TYR A 334 -19.94 -9.32 13.23
CA TYR A 334 -19.17 -8.21 12.66
C TYR A 334 -18.65 -8.54 11.27
N THR A 335 -18.26 -7.50 10.52
CA THR A 335 -17.61 -7.59 9.20
C THR A 335 -16.62 -6.43 9.04
N SER A 336 -15.64 -6.59 8.15
CA SER A 336 -14.84 -5.47 7.67
C SER A 336 -15.45 -4.91 6.39
N VAL A 337 -15.54 -3.57 6.31
CA VAL A 337 -16.09 -2.84 5.17
C VAL A 337 -14.96 -2.16 4.40
N THR A 338 -14.84 -2.43 3.11
CA THR A 338 -13.97 -1.66 2.22
C THR A 338 -14.75 -0.50 1.60
N THR A 339 -14.37 0.72 1.99
CA THR A 339 -14.80 1.97 1.37
C THR A 339 -13.96 2.24 0.12
N SER A 340 -14.54 2.00 -1.05
CA SER A 340 -13.86 2.22 -2.32
C SER A 340 -13.68 3.71 -2.61
N LEU A 341 -12.46 4.09 -2.96
CA LEU A 341 -12.10 5.45 -3.40
C LEU A 341 -11.98 5.52 -4.93
N LYS A 342 -12.73 4.68 -5.64
CA LYS A 342 -12.63 4.52 -7.10
C LYS A 342 -14.01 4.52 -7.76
N PRO A 343 -14.81 5.59 -7.58
CA PRO A 343 -16.03 5.74 -8.36
C PRO A 343 -15.70 5.87 -9.85
N ILE A 344 -16.65 5.54 -10.72
CA ILE A 344 -16.49 5.65 -12.17
C ILE A 344 -16.16 7.10 -12.54
N GLY A 345 -15.04 7.28 -13.25
CA GLY A 345 -14.54 8.60 -13.67
C GLY A 345 -13.87 9.40 -12.56
N GLY A 346 -13.79 8.88 -11.33
CA GLY A 346 -13.08 9.50 -10.22
C GLY A 346 -11.55 9.42 -10.35
N LEU A 347 -10.85 10.13 -9.48
CA LEU A 347 -9.40 10.00 -9.33
C LEU A 347 -9.14 8.82 -8.38
N ALA A 348 -8.68 7.70 -8.92
CA ALA A 348 -8.52 6.48 -8.13
C ALA A 348 -7.58 6.69 -6.93
N GLY A 349 -8.12 6.44 -5.73
CA GLY A 349 -7.41 6.58 -4.47
C GLY A 349 -7.50 7.97 -3.82
N ASP A 350 -8.15 8.94 -4.46
CA ASP A 350 -8.37 10.26 -3.86
C ASP A 350 -9.62 10.25 -2.96
N ALA A 351 -9.51 10.93 -1.82
CA ALA A 351 -10.63 11.24 -0.95
C ALA A 351 -10.69 12.75 -0.75
N THR A 352 -11.88 13.34 -0.85
CA THR A 352 -12.09 14.75 -0.49
C THR A 352 -12.04 14.95 1.03
N ASP A 353 -11.85 16.18 1.48
CA ASP A 353 -11.92 16.54 2.90
C ASP A 353 -13.27 16.15 3.51
N SER A 354 -14.38 16.41 2.82
CA SER A 354 -15.71 16.04 3.28
C SER A 354 -15.91 14.52 3.38
N GLN A 355 -15.39 13.74 2.42
CA GLN A 355 -15.40 12.27 2.48
C GLN A 355 -14.55 11.74 3.63
N MET A 356 -13.38 12.32 3.88
CA MET A 356 -12.56 11.99 5.05
C MET A 356 -13.29 12.25 6.37
N MET A 357 -14.07 13.33 6.46
CA MET A 357 -14.91 13.61 7.63
C MET A 357 -15.99 12.54 7.84
N VAL A 358 -16.61 12.04 6.76
CA VAL A 358 -17.61 10.95 6.83
C VAL A 358 -16.95 9.65 7.29
N MET A 359 -15.81 9.27 6.72
CA MET A 359 -15.08 8.07 7.15
C MET A 359 -14.67 8.16 8.64
N ALA A 360 -14.25 9.35 9.10
CA ALA A 360 -13.94 9.59 10.50
C ALA A 360 -15.18 9.42 11.41
N HIS A 361 -16.32 9.98 11.00
CA HIS A 361 -17.57 9.85 11.75
C HIS A 361 -18.01 8.38 11.88
N LEU A 362 -17.98 7.63 10.77
CA LEU A 362 -18.39 6.24 10.74
C LEU A 362 -17.49 5.35 11.60
N ALA A 363 -16.18 5.59 11.56
CA ALA A 363 -15.24 4.87 12.42
C ALA A 363 -15.52 5.12 13.90
N GLU A 364 -15.67 6.38 14.32
CA GLU A 364 -15.92 6.74 15.72
C GLU A 364 -17.26 6.19 16.23
N ARG A 365 -18.29 6.18 15.37
CA ARG A 365 -19.65 5.78 15.75
C ARG A 365 -19.89 4.28 15.68
N TYR A 366 -19.35 3.60 14.67
CA TYR A 366 -19.69 2.21 14.35
C TYR A 366 -18.48 1.28 14.28
N GLY A 367 -17.27 1.82 14.07
CA GLY A 367 -16.06 1.06 13.75
C GLY A 367 -14.99 1.06 14.84
N PHE A 368 -15.35 1.35 16.09
CA PHE A 368 -14.44 1.40 17.24
C PHE A 368 -13.24 2.35 17.06
N ASP A 369 -13.45 3.44 16.33
CA ASP A 369 -12.43 4.46 16.01
C ASP A 369 -11.20 3.88 15.28
N ASP A 370 -11.37 2.76 14.54
CA ASP A 370 -10.32 2.12 13.73
C ASP A 370 -10.56 2.35 12.22
N ILE A 371 -9.58 2.92 11.54
CA ILE A 371 -9.58 3.15 10.08
C ILE A 371 -8.28 2.62 9.50
N ARG A 372 -8.35 1.95 8.35
CA ARG A 372 -7.16 1.38 7.70
C ARG A 372 -7.05 1.74 6.24
N VAL A 373 -5.87 2.16 5.79
CA VAL A 373 -5.59 2.42 4.37
C VAL A 373 -5.04 1.15 3.72
N THR A 374 -5.56 0.78 2.56
CA THR A 374 -5.13 -0.41 1.83
C THR A 374 -3.98 -0.09 0.87
N HIS A 375 -3.16 -1.09 0.54
CA HIS A 375 -2.16 -0.94 -0.53
C HIS A 375 -2.83 -0.79 -1.91
N ALA A 376 -4.12 -1.14 -2.03
CA ALA A 376 -4.94 -0.90 -3.19
C ALA A 376 -5.51 0.53 -3.24
N GLN A 377 -5.10 1.45 -2.34
CA GLN A 377 -5.56 2.85 -2.32
C GLN A 377 -7.03 3.04 -1.91
N ASN A 378 -7.60 2.10 -1.13
CA ASN A 378 -8.93 2.23 -0.51
C ASN A 378 -8.80 2.46 1.00
N VAL A 379 -9.95 2.61 1.67
CA VAL A 379 -10.05 2.73 3.14
C VAL A 379 -10.93 1.62 3.68
N VAL A 380 -10.60 1.08 4.85
CA VAL A 380 -11.32 -0.01 5.53
C VAL A 380 -11.82 0.45 6.88
N LEU A 381 -13.07 0.11 7.19
CA LEU A 381 -13.64 0.10 8.54
C LEU A 381 -13.71 -1.36 9.00
N PRO A 382 -12.78 -1.81 9.87
CA PRO A 382 -12.54 -3.23 10.08
C PRO A 382 -13.58 -3.93 10.96
N HIS A 383 -14.35 -3.18 11.74
CA HIS A 383 -15.11 -3.71 12.87
C HIS A 383 -16.56 -3.19 12.88
N ILE A 384 -17.32 -3.41 11.81
CA ILE A 384 -18.72 -2.94 11.71
C ILE A 384 -19.67 -4.08 12.09
N ALA A 385 -20.59 -3.83 13.02
CA ALA A 385 -21.64 -4.78 13.37
C ALA A 385 -22.63 -4.94 12.20
N LEU A 386 -23.08 -6.18 11.95
CA LEU A 386 -24.03 -6.46 10.87
C LEU A 386 -25.35 -5.66 11.03
N ASP A 387 -25.77 -5.41 12.27
CA ASP A 387 -26.97 -4.65 12.61
C ASP A 387 -26.92 -3.18 12.13
N ASP A 388 -25.71 -2.60 12.07
CA ASP A 388 -25.49 -1.19 11.72
C ASP A 388 -25.18 -0.96 10.23
N LEU A 389 -24.89 -2.04 9.48
CA LEU A 389 -24.36 -1.97 8.12
C LEU A 389 -25.22 -1.16 7.16
N TYR A 390 -26.55 -1.22 7.31
CA TYR A 390 -27.44 -0.49 6.40
C TYR A 390 -27.35 1.02 6.61
N GLU A 391 -27.22 1.49 7.85
CA GLU A 391 -27.02 2.92 8.13
C GLU A 391 -25.62 3.38 7.70
N VAL A 392 -24.58 2.57 7.94
CA VAL A 392 -23.23 2.83 7.43
C VAL A 392 -23.24 2.97 5.91
N TYR A 393 -23.90 2.04 5.20
CA TYR A 393 -24.07 2.11 3.75
C TYR A 393 -24.77 3.39 3.31
N ARG A 394 -25.88 3.79 3.97
CA ARG A 394 -26.63 4.99 3.61
C ARG A 394 -25.79 6.26 3.74
N GLU A 395 -25.00 6.37 4.81
CA GLU A 395 -24.10 7.50 5.02
C GLU A 395 -22.94 7.52 4.01
N LEU A 396 -22.34 6.35 3.70
CA LEU A 396 -21.34 6.23 2.63
C LEU A 396 -21.94 6.60 1.26
N ALA A 397 -23.15 6.14 0.95
CA ALA A 397 -23.82 6.43 -0.31
C ALA A 397 -24.11 7.92 -0.47
N ALA A 398 -24.58 8.57 0.60
CA ALA A 398 -24.79 10.02 0.63
C ALA A 398 -23.50 10.82 0.39
N ALA A 399 -22.34 10.27 0.77
CA ALA A 399 -21.01 10.86 0.55
C ALA A 399 -20.33 10.45 -0.77
N GLY A 400 -21.00 9.64 -1.61
CA GLY A 400 -20.41 9.11 -2.85
C GLY A 400 -19.30 8.09 -2.62
N LEU A 401 -19.33 7.36 -1.50
CA LEU A 401 -18.34 6.38 -1.05
C LEU A 401 -18.84 4.92 -1.07
N ALA A 402 -20.05 4.68 -1.62
CA ALA A 402 -20.67 3.35 -1.67
C ALA A 402 -20.50 2.65 -3.03
N THR A 403 -19.42 2.93 -3.78
CA THR A 403 -19.13 2.21 -5.03
C THR A 403 -18.87 0.73 -4.73
N ALA A 404 -19.65 -0.13 -5.39
CA ALA A 404 -19.66 -1.57 -5.18
C ALA A 404 -18.68 -2.29 -6.11
N ASN A 405 -17.36 -2.09 -5.94
CA ASN A 405 -16.36 -2.59 -6.88
C ASN A 405 -15.09 -3.19 -6.26
N GLU A 406 -15.01 -3.41 -4.94
CA GLU A 406 -13.81 -3.97 -4.30
C GLU A 406 -13.26 -5.21 -5.04
N SER A 407 -11.97 -5.18 -5.38
CA SER A 407 -11.28 -6.25 -6.13
C SER A 407 -11.83 -6.55 -7.54
N LEU A 408 -12.76 -5.74 -8.06
CA LEU A 408 -13.28 -5.86 -9.42
C LEU A 408 -12.51 -4.95 -10.40
N ILE A 409 -12.79 -5.09 -11.70
CA ILE A 409 -11.98 -4.46 -12.75
C ILE A 409 -11.91 -2.93 -12.66
N THR A 410 -12.91 -2.26 -12.08
CA THR A 410 -12.91 -0.80 -11.90
C THR A 410 -12.19 -0.34 -10.63
N ASP A 411 -11.84 -1.26 -9.71
CA ASP A 411 -11.06 -1.01 -8.49
C ASP A 411 -9.54 -1.00 -8.77
N MET A 412 -9.11 -0.10 -9.66
CA MET A 412 -7.77 -0.09 -10.23
C MET A 412 -6.74 0.67 -9.39
N ILE A 413 -5.50 0.17 -9.32
CA ILE A 413 -4.40 0.94 -8.76
C ILE A 413 -3.85 1.88 -9.84
N VAL A 414 -3.94 3.18 -9.61
CA VAL A 414 -3.46 4.19 -10.56
C VAL A 414 -2.49 5.13 -9.86
N CYS A 415 -1.27 5.24 -10.39
CA CYS A 415 -0.33 6.22 -9.89
C CYS A 415 -0.68 7.63 -10.40
N PRO A 416 -0.18 8.71 -9.76
CA PRO A 416 -0.46 10.08 -10.21
C PRO A 416 -0.02 10.40 -11.64
N GLY A 417 0.97 9.69 -12.20
CA GLY A 417 1.40 9.88 -13.58
C GLY A 417 1.93 11.28 -13.89
N LEU A 418 2.02 11.61 -15.18
CA LEU A 418 2.50 12.91 -15.66
C LEU A 418 1.55 14.08 -15.35
N ASP A 419 0.38 13.81 -14.75
CA ASP A 419 -0.53 14.84 -14.23
C ASP A 419 0.06 15.55 -12.99
N TYR A 420 0.96 14.88 -12.25
CA TYR A 420 1.62 15.46 -11.08
C TYR A 420 3.13 15.16 -11.02
N CYS A 421 3.53 13.96 -11.41
CA CYS A 421 4.86 13.42 -11.14
C CYS A 421 5.91 13.87 -12.16
N ASN A 422 6.99 14.50 -11.69
CA ASN A 422 8.10 14.92 -12.56
C ASN A 422 9.04 13.79 -13.02
N LEU A 423 8.78 12.55 -12.57
CA LEU A 423 9.49 11.34 -13.01
C LEU A 423 8.67 10.51 -14.00
N ALA A 424 7.41 10.89 -14.27
CA ALA A 424 6.55 10.15 -15.17
C ALA A 424 6.95 10.39 -16.63
N ASN A 425 6.64 9.41 -17.48
CA ASN A 425 6.82 9.50 -18.93
C ASN A 425 5.48 9.72 -19.65
N ALA A 426 4.38 9.28 -19.03
CA ALA A 426 3.02 9.43 -19.55
C ALA A 426 2.02 9.66 -18.40
N ARG A 427 0.84 10.17 -18.72
CA ARG A 427 -0.30 10.28 -17.82
C ARG A 427 -0.86 8.89 -17.53
N SER A 428 -1.41 8.71 -16.34
CA SER A 428 -2.05 7.44 -15.96
C SER A 428 -3.47 7.60 -15.43
N ILE A 429 -3.81 8.77 -14.89
CA ILE A 429 -5.16 9.05 -14.40
C ILE A 429 -6.21 8.97 -15.52
N PRO A 430 -6.04 9.65 -16.69
CA PRO A 430 -7.06 9.61 -17.72
C PRO A 430 -7.25 8.21 -18.33
N VAL A 431 -6.17 7.42 -18.43
CA VAL A 431 -6.24 6.01 -18.87
C VAL A 431 -7.13 5.19 -17.93
N GLY A 432 -6.91 5.34 -16.61
CA GLY A 432 -7.76 4.68 -15.60
C GLY A 432 -9.22 5.11 -15.73
N GLN A 433 -9.49 6.40 -15.87
CA GLN A 433 -10.86 6.91 -16.01
C GLN A 433 -11.57 6.41 -17.27
N GLU A 434 -10.85 6.30 -18.40
CA GLU A 434 -11.42 5.76 -19.64
C GLU A 434 -11.68 4.26 -19.55
N ILE A 435 -10.80 3.50 -18.91
CA ILE A 435 -11.06 2.08 -18.63
C ILE A 435 -12.27 1.92 -17.70
N GLN A 436 -12.39 2.72 -16.63
CA GLN A 436 -13.56 2.66 -15.74
C GLN A 436 -14.88 2.85 -16.52
N LYS A 437 -14.92 3.81 -17.45
CA LYS A 437 -16.12 4.05 -18.29
C LYS A 437 -16.45 2.87 -19.19
N VAL A 438 -15.46 2.15 -19.70
CA VAL A 438 -15.68 0.94 -20.53
C VAL A 438 -16.33 -0.18 -19.71
N PHE A 439 -16.02 -0.26 -18.42
CA PHE A 439 -16.51 -1.32 -17.51
C PHE A 439 -17.50 -0.79 -16.46
N GLU A 440 -18.24 0.29 -16.76
CA GLU A 440 -19.15 0.92 -15.79
C GLU A 440 -20.42 0.10 -15.49
N ASP A 441 -20.76 -0.88 -16.33
CA ASP A 441 -21.91 -1.77 -16.13
C ASP A 441 -21.64 -2.78 -15.00
N PRO A 442 -22.36 -2.68 -13.86
CA PRO A 442 -22.14 -3.57 -12.72
C PRO A 442 -22.41 -5.04 -13.01
N ALA A 443 -23.30 -5.35 -13.97
CA ALA A 443 -23.58 -6.74 -14.34
C ALA A 443 -22.41 -7.34 -15.13
N TYR A 444 -21.81 -6.55 -16.02
CA TYR A 444 -20.62 -6.96 -16.77
C TYR A 444 -19.42 -7.12 -15.85
N GLU A 445 -19.19 -6.17 -14.94
CA GLU A 445 -18.11 -6.26 -13.95
C GLU A 445 -18.24 -7.52 -13.06
N GLN A 446 -19.45 -7.85 -12.61
CA GLN A 446 -19.69 -9.07 -11.84
C GLN A 446 -19.50 -10.35 -12.65
N ASP A 447 -19.88 -10.35 -13.93
CA ASP A 447 -19.64 -11.50 -14.81
C ASP A 447 -18.14 -11.72 -15.04
N ILE A 448 -17.33 -10.65 -15.09
CA ILE A 448 -15.86 -10.77 -15.19
C ILE A 448 -15.27 -11.41 -13.92
N GLY A 449 -15.80 -11.04 -12.75
CA GLY A 449 -15.29 -11.46 -11.45
C GLY A 449 -14.06 -10.66 -11.02
N LYS A 450 -13.33 -11.16 -10.02
CA LYS A 450 -12.16 -10.45 -9.45
C LYS A 450 -11.03 -10.32 -10.48
N LEU A 451 -10.60 -9.09 -10.75
CA LEU A 451 -9.56 -8.77 -11.73
C LEU A 451 -8.88 -7.45 -11.36
N HIS A 452 -7.55 -7.47 -11.18
CA HIS A 452 -6.78 -6.29 -10.80
C HIS A 452 -6.06 -5.64 -11.99
N ILE A 453 -6.37 -4.38 -12.27
CA ILE A 453 -5.61 -3.56 -13.22
C ILE A 453 -4.74 -2.56 -12.46
N ASN A 454 -3.46 -2.55 -12.81
CA ASN A 454 -2.45 -1.71 -12.17
C ASN A 454 -1.77 -0.81 -13.22
N ILE A 455 -1.86 0.51 -13.05
CA ILE A 455 -1.44 1.51 -14.02
C ILE A 455 -0.32 2.37 -13.44
N SER A 456 0.78 2.51 -14.20
CA SER A 456 1.87 3.42 -13.85
C SER A 456 2.30 4.27 -15.04
N GLY A 457 2.42 5.59 -14.85
CA GLY A 457 2.91 6.51 -15.89
C GLY A 457 4.42 6.40 -16.20
N CYS A 458 5.17 5.55 -15.48
CA CYS A 458 6.57 5.25 -15.81
C CYS A 458 7.06 3.94 -15.17
N ILE A 459 8.28 3.58 -15.56
CA ILE A 459 9.01 2.37 -15.15
C ILE A 459 9.34 2.29 -13.64
N ASN A 460 9.07 3.34 -12.86
CA ASN A 460 9.24 3.28 -11.40
C ASN A 460 8.19 2.40 -10.70
N ALA A 461 7.10 2.06 -11.41
CA ALA A 461 6.06 1.13 -10.98
C ALA A 461 5.40 1.50 -9.65
N CYS A 462 5.09 2.79 -9.44
CA CYS A 462 4.41 3.26 -8.23
C CYS A 462 3.00 2.69 -8.07
N GLY A 463 2.30 2.43 -9.17
CA GLY A 463 1.01 1.74 -9.19
C GLY A 463 1.12 0.23 -9.31
N HIS A 464 2.30 -0.36 -9.08
CA HIS A 464 2.51 -1.82 -9.04
C HIS A 464 2.12 -2.58 -10.34
N HIS A 465 2.25 -1.95 -11.52
CA HIS A 465 1.85 -2.54 -12.81
C HIS A 465 2.45 -3.92 -13.11
N HIS A 466 3.68 -4.22 -12.67
CA HIS A 466 4.29 -5.53 -12.89
C HIS A 466 3.58 -6.71 -12.21
N VAL A 467 2.76 -6.46 -11.19
CA VAL A 467 2.00 -7.48 -10.44
C VAL A 467 0.49 -7.22 -10.49
N GLY A 468 0.03 -6.43 -11.47
CA GLY A 468 -1.38 -6.43 -11.84
C GLY A 468 -1.69 -7.60 -12.76
N HIS A 469 -2.90 -8.16 -12.65
CA HIS A 469 -3.36 -9.17 -13.60
C HIS A 469 -3.26 -8.61 -15.03
N ILE A 470 -3.66 -7.34 -15.17
CA ILE A 470 -3.36 -6.50 -16.33
C ILE A 470 -2.50 -5.32 -15.84
N GLY A 471 -1.24 -5.31 -16.25
CA GLY A 471 -0.31 -4.22 -16.00
C GLY A 471 -0.27 -3.24 -17.16
N ILE A 472 -0.34 -1.93 -16.86
CA ILE A 472 -0.24 -0.86 -17.86
C ILE A 472 0.91 0.09 -17.49
N LEU A 473 1.90 0.17 -18.38
CA LEU A 473 3.10 0.99 -18.22
C LEU A 473 3.15 2.11 -19.27
N GLY A 474 3.08 3.36 -18.81
CA GLY A 474 3.38 4.54 -19.60
C GLY A 474 4.86 4.62 -20.01
N VAL A 475 5.10 4.80 -21.31
CA VAL A 475 6.42 4.99 -21.91
C VAL A 475 6.38 6.21 -22.85
N ASP A 476 7.50 6.93 -22.92
CA ASP A 476 7.67 8.02 -23.88
C ASP A 476 8.35 7.50 -25.15
N ARG A 477 7.82 7.86 -26.31
CA ARG A 477 8.45 7.61 -27.61
C ARG A 477 8.49 8.92 -28.41
N LYS A 478 9.63 9.60 -28.37
CA LYS A 478 9.87 10.87 -29.10
C LYS A 478 8.89 11.99 -28.71
N GLY A 479 8.53 12.09 -27.42
CA GLY A 479 7.62 13.10 -26.91
C GLY A 479 6.14 12.72 -26.98
N GLU A 480 5.82 11.50 -27.41
CA GLU A 480 4.46 10.97 -27.44
C GLU A 480 4.27 9.89 -26.37
N GLU A 481 3.09 9.92 -25.73
CA GLU A 481 2.70 8.99 -24.68
C GLU A 481 2.19 7.68 -25.28
N TYR A 482 2.85 6.58 -24.93
CA TYR A 482 2.45 5.21 -25.29
C TYR A 482 2.32 4.33 -24.04
N TYR A 483 1.63 3.20 -24.18
CA TYR A 483 1.31 2.31 -23.06
C TYR A 483 1.62 0.86 -23.40
N GLN A 484 2.49 0.26 -22.61
CA GLN A 484 2.85 -1.15 -22.71
C GLN A 484 1.93 -1.97 -21.80
N ILE A 485 1.25 -2.97 -22.36
CA ILE A 485 0.41 -3.91 -21.61
C ILE A 485 1.22 -5.17 -21.26
N SER A 486 1.02 -5.67 -20.04
CA SER A 486 1.51 -6.97 -19.57
C SER A 486 0.40 -7.76 -18.87
N LEU A 487 0.43 -9.10 -18.98
CA LEU A 487 -0.56 -10.00 -18.38
C LEU A 487 0.08 -11.02 -17.44
N GLY A 488 -0.71 -11.53 -16.48
CA GLY A 488 -0.29 -12.64 -15.61
C GLY A 488 0.49 -12.23 -14.36
N GLY A 489 0.59 -10.93 -14.06
CA GLY A 489 1.17 -10.46 -12.81
C GLY A 489 0.23 -10.69 -11.64
N ARG A 490 0.77 -11.07 -10.47
CA ARG A 490 0.00 -11.19 -9.21
C ARG A 490 0.89 -10.90 -8.02
N ALA A 491 0.31 -10.36 -6.95
CA ALA A 491 1.02 -9.91 -5.75
C ALA A 491 0.75 -10.77 -4.50
N ASP A 492 -0.09 -11.79 -4.65
CA ASP A 492 -0.51 -12.71 -3.59
C ASP A 492 0.57 -13.77 -3.28
N GLU A 493 0.22 -14.84 -2.57
CA GLU A 493 1.14 -15.90 -2.18
C GLU A 493 1.85 -16.57 -3.39
N LYS A 494 1.21 -16.53 -4.57
CA LYS A 494 1.76 -17.00 -5.85
C LYS A 494 2.43 -15.87 -6.65
N ALA A 495 2.97 -14.85 -5.97
CA ALA A 495 3.54 -13.65 -6.58
C ALA A 495 4.34 -13.92 -7.86
N ALA A 496 3.94 -13.25 -8.95
CA ALA A 496 4.53 -13.41 -10.27
C ALA A 496 4.57 -12.07 -11.02
N VAL A 497 5.57 -11.89 -11.88
CA VAL A 497 5.71 -10.71 -12.73
C VAL A 497 4.99 -10.95 -14.05
N GLY A 498 4.15 -10.00 -14.46
CA GLY A 498 3.42 -10.09 -15.72
C GLY A 498 4.33 -10.02 -16.96
N GLN A 499 3.93 -10.75 -18.00
CA GLN A 499 4.61 -10.81 -19.29
C GLN A 499 4.09 -9.74 -20.23
N ILE A 500 5.00 -9.02 -20.89
CA ILE A 500 4.65 -8.05 -21.93
C ILE A 500 4.12 -8.78 -23.16
N ILE A 501 2.93 -8.40 -23.65
CA ILE A 501 2.20 -9.14 -24.68
C ILE A 501 2.29 -8.55 -26.10
N GLY A 502 3.01 -7.45 -26.31
CA GLY A 502 3.09 -6.87 -27.66
C GLY A 502 3.71 -5.47 -27.72
N LYS A 503 3.43 -4.73 -28.80
CA LYS A 503 3.90 -3.35 -28.96
C LYS A 503 3.12 -2.39 -28.05
N ALA A 504 3.75 -1.30 -27.62
CA ALA A 504 3.04 -0.26 -26.88
C ALA A 504 1.98 0.43 -27.77
N LEU A 505 0.83 0.74 -27.16
CA LEU A 505 -0.36 1.33 -27.75
C LEU A 505 -0.44 2.84 -27.50
N ARG A 506 -1.15 3.60 -28.33
CA ARG A 506 -1.51 4.98 -28.04
C ARG A 506 -2.60 5.03 -26.97
N HIS A 507 -2.75 6.18 -26.33
CA HIS A 507 -3.72 6.40 -25.24
C HIS A 507 -5.12 5.88 -25.58
N GLU A 508 -5.66 6.32 -26.72
CA GLU A 508 -7.01 6.03 -27.20
C GLU A 508 -7.25 4.55 -27.53
N GLU A 509 -6.19 3.76 -27.72
CA GLU A 509 -6.28 2.33 -28.03
C GLU A 509 -6.33 1.47 -26.76
N VAL A 510 -5.87 1.99 -25.62
CA VAL A 510 -5.73 1.21 -24.37
C VAL A 510 -7.07 0.68 -23.86
N PRO A 511 -8.14 1.49 -23.73
CA PRO A 511 -9.41 0.97 -23.22
C PRO A 511 -10.00 -0.13 -24.10
N GLY A 512 -9.90 0.02 -25.43
CA GLY A 512 -10.31 -0.99 -26.39
C GLY A 512 -9.52 -2.29 -26.27
N ALA A 513 -8.19 -2.21 -26.12
CA ALA A 513 -7.34 -3.38 -25.93
C ALA A 513 -7.67 -4.12 -24.62
N VAL A 514 -7.93 -3.40 -23.52
CA VAL A 514 -8.37 -4.02 -22.26
C VAL A 514 -9.73 -4.72 -22.43
N LYS A 515 -10.67 -4.11 -23.15
CA LYS A 515 -11.96 -4.75 -23.47
C LYS A 515 -11.77 -6.05 -24.24
N THR A 516 -10.91 -6.05 -25.26
CA THR A 516 -10.58 -7.26 -26.03
C THR A 516 -9.97 -8.34 -25.14
N ILE A 517 -9.01 -7.99 -24.27
CA ILE A 517 -8.42 -8.94 -23.31
C ILE A 517 -9.49 -9.61 -22.44
N VAL A 518 -10.42 -8.81 -21.91
CA VAL A 518 -11.49 -9.30 -21.04
C VAL A 518 -12.47 -10.20 -21.79
N ASP A 519 -12.86 -9.82 -23.01
CA ASP A 519 -13.73 -10.65 -23.84
C ASP A 519 -13.07 -11.98 -24.21
N THR A 520 -11.78 -11.95 -24.60
CA THR A 520 -11.01 -13.17 -24.85
C THR A 520 -10.94 -14.07 -23.61
N TYR A 521 -10.76 -13.50 -22.41
CA TYR A 521 -10.84 -14.28 -21.17
C TYR A 521 -12.21 -14.93 -20.99
N ARG A 522 -13.30 -14.19 -21.22
CA ARG A 522 -14.66 -14.70 -21.08
C ARG A 522 -14.99 -15.83 -22.07
N ASP A 523 -14.37 -15.82 -23.24
CA ASP A 523 -14.50 -16.90 -24.23
C ASP A 523 -13.65 -18.12 -23.87
N LEU A 524 -12.50 -17.93 -23.22
CA LEU A 524 -11.54 -18.98 -22.87
C LEU A 524 -11.79 -19.62 -21.49
N ARG A 525 -12.52 -18.95 -20.59
CA ARG A 525 -12.82 -19.48 -19.25
C ARG A 525 -13.72 -20.71 -19.36
N THR A 526 -13.43 -21.69 -18.52
CA THR A 526 -14.08 -22.99 -18.44
C THR A 526 -15.36 -22.95 -17.58
N SER A 527 -15.50 -21.93 -16.74
CA SER A 527 -16.70 -21.65 -15.94
C SER A 527 -16.78 -20.17 -15.60
N ALA A 528 -17.92 -19.73 -15.06
CA ALA A 528 -18.08 -18.37 -14.53
C ALA A 528 -17.22 -18.09 -13.29
N ASP A 529 -16.74 -19.13 -12.60
CA ASP A 529 -15.96 -19.02 -11.36
C ASP A 529 -14.44 -19.01 -11.61
N GLU A 530 -13.98 -19.42 -12.80
CA GLU A 530 -12.56 -19.36 -13.15
C GLU A 530 -12.13 -17.89 -13.27
N LYS A 531 -11.21 -17.44 -12.41
CA LYS A 531 -10.72 -16.06 -12.41
C LYS A 531 -9.84 -15.79 -13.63
N PHE A 532 -9.76 -14.53 -14.04
CA PHE A 532 -8.87 -14.09 -15.12
C PHE A 532 -7.42 -14.59 -14.96
N ILE A 533 -6.86 -14.45 -13.76
CA ILE A 533 -5.45 -14.82 -13.51
C ILE A 533 -5.21 -16.33 -13.65
N ASP A 534 -6.18 -17.15 -13.23
CA ASP A 534 -6.10 -18.61 -13.34
C ASP A 534 -6.26 -19.06 -14.80
N ALA A 535 -7.13 -18.37 -15.58
CA ALA A 535 -7.26 -18.60 -17.01
C ALA A 535 -5.95 -18.27 -17.76
N VAL A 536 -5.30 -17.13 -17.46
CA VAL A 536 -4.00 -16.77 -18.04
C VAL A 536 -2.91 -17.79 -17.68
N GLU A 537 -2.88 -18.27 -16.43
CA GLU A 537 -1.96 -19.33 -15.99
C GLU A 537 -2.16 -20.63 -16.79
N ARG A 538 -3.42 -20.98 -17.11
CA ARG A 538 -3.77 -22.20 -17.83
C ARG A 538 -3.48 -22.12 -19.33
N VAL A 539 -3.83 -21.02 -20.00
CA VAL A 539 -3.80 -20.93 -21.47
C VAL A 539 -2.58 -20.18 -22.02
N GLY A 540 -1.80 -19.53 -21.17
CA GLY A 540 -0.73 -18.64 -21.58
C GLY A 540 -1.22 -17.26 -22.01
N VAL A 541 -0.29 -16.38 -22.40
CA VAL A 541 -0.62 -15.02 -22.85
C VAL A 541 -0.86 -14.95 -24.36
N GLU A 542 -0.49 -15.99 -25.10
CA GLU A 542 -0.52 -16.04 -26.56
C GLU A 542 -1.92 -15.77 -27.13
N PRO A 543 -3.02 -16.37 -26.63
CA PRO A 543 -4.36 -16.09 -27.17
C PRO A 543 -4.78 -14.62 -27.03
N PHE A 544 -4.38 -13.98 -25.93
CA PHE A 544 -4.67 -12.57 -25.67
C PHE A 544 -3.82 -11.64 -26.55
N GLN A 545 -2.56 -12.02 -26.78
CA GLN A 545 -1.67 -11.31 -27.70
C GLN A 545 -2.22 -11.37 -29.14
N GLU A 546 -2.66 -12.54 -29.60
CA GLU A 546 -3.25 -12.71 -30.93
C GLU A 546 -4.51 -11.86 -31.08
N ALA A 547 -5.40 -11.85 -30.09
CA ALA A 547 -6.64 -11.08 -30.12
C ALA A 547 -6.43 -9.55 -30.28
N ILE A 548 -5.32 -8.99 -29.79
CA ILE A 548 -5.03 -7.55 -29.87
C ILE A 548 -4.18 -7.20 -31.10
N TYR A 549 -3.21 -8.05 -31.45
CA TYR A 549 -2.13 -7.68 -32.38
C TYR A 549 -2.10 -8.47 -33.68
N ALA A 550 -2.92 -9.53 -33.84
CA ALA A 550 -3.05 -10.18 -35.14
C ALA A 550 -3.67 -9.18 -36.14
N THR A 551 -2.92 -8.88 -37.19
CA THR A 551 -3.47 -8.22 -38.38
C THR A 551 -4.30 -9.23 -39.16
N ASP A 552 -5.54 -8.89 -39.50
CA ASP A 552 -6.26 -9.53 -40.60
C ASP A 552 -5.46 -9.47 -41.92
#